data_AF-A0A0K9MTG9-F1
#
_entry.id   AF-A0A0K9MTG9-F1
#
_cell.length_a   1.000
_cell.length_b   1.000
_cell.length_c   1.000
_cell.angle_alpha   90.00
_cell.angle_beta   90.00
_cell.angle_gamma   90.00
#
_symmetry.space_group_name_H-M   'P 1'
#
loop_
_entity.id
_entity.type
_entity.pdbx_description
1 polymer ?
#
loop_
_entity_poly.entity_id
_entity_poly.type
_entity_poly.pdbx_seq_one_letter_code
_entity_poly.pdbx_strand_id
1 'polypeptide(L)'
;MSEQRKESLQNNPNLSKKDVKIVEKILSKNDIKAAEMKERYLQEGLYVLNFMSSPGSGKTTMLENLADFKDFKFCVVEGDLQTNRDADRLRKKGVSAHQITTGEACHLEASMIEGAFDLLKSEGALEKSDFLIIENVGNLVCPSSYNLGAAMNIVLLSVPEGDDKVLKYPTMFMCADAVVISKADMIEVFNFRVSQVKEDMQKLKPEAPIFLMSSKDPKSLEDFKNFLLEKKRENYQSTHSF
;
A
#
# COMPACT_ATOMS: atom_id res chain seq x y z
N MET A 1 12.03 12.20 -10.58
CA MET A 1 12.75 11.89 -9.33
C MET A 1 12.84 13.12 -8.45
N SER A 2 12.31 13.05 -7.22
CA SER A 2 12.28 14.15 -6.24
C SER A 2 13.67 14.50 -5.69
N GLU A 3 13.81 15.71 -5.13
CA GLU A 3 15.04 16.15 -4.46
C GLU A 3 15.34 15.31 -3.22
N GLN A 4 14.34 14.98 -2.42
CA GLN A 4 14.49 14.10 -1.24
C GLN A 4 15.02 12.71 -1.60
N ARG A 5 14.53 12.10 -2.70
CA ARG A 5 15.03 10.79 -3.15
C ARG A 5 16.49 10.86 -3.62
N LYS A 6 16.87 11.94 -4.32
CA LYS A 6 18.28 12.18 -4.70
C LYS A 6 19.18 12.30 -3.48
N GLU A 7 18.77 13.10 -2.50
CA GLU A 7 19.52 13.30 -1.27
C GLU A 7 19.66 12.00 -0.47
N SER A 8 18.58 11.21 -0.36
CA SER A 8 18.61 9.90 0.30
C SER A 8 19.59 8.92 -0.37
N LEU A 9 19.61 8.86 -1.71
CA LEU A 9 20.54 8.01 -2.45
C LEU A 9 21.99 8.47 -2.29
N GLN A 10 22.24 9.78 -2.31
CA GLN A 10 23.59 10.36 -2.18
C GLN A 10 24.16 10.19 -0.76
N ASN A 11 23.31 10.21 0.26
CA ASN A 11 23.69 10.08 1.66
C ASN A 11 23.75 8.62 2.13
N ASN A 12 23.49 7.63 1.26
CA ASN A 12 23.53 6.23 1.64
C ASN A 12 24.99 5.74 1.78
N PRO A 13 25.44 5.35 2.98
CA PRO A 13 26.83 4.95 3.22
C PRO A 13 27.24 3.66 2.49
N ASN A 14 26.27 2.89 2.00
CA ASN A 14 26.50 1.61 1.33
C ASN A 14 26.54 1.72 -0.20
N LEU A 15 26.33 2.90 -0.78
CA LEU A 15 26.31 3.09 -2.24
C LEU A 15 27.53 3.90 -2.71
N SER A 16 28.23 3.38 -3.72
CA SER A 16 29.22 4.19 -4.45
C SER A 16 28.52 5.17 -5.39
N LYS A 17 29.25 6.18 -5.89
CA LYS A 17 28.73 7.10 -6.93
C LYS A 17 28.24 6.39 -8.19
N LYS A 18 28.83 5.23 -8.51
CA LYS A 18 28.40 4.41 -9.66
C LYS A 18 27.08 3.70 -9.35
N ASP A 19 26.94 3.18 -8.14
CA ASP A 19 25.73 2.48 -7.70
C ASP A 19 24.54 3.44 -7.64
N VAL A 20 24.74 4.66 -7.14
CA VAL A 20 23.72 5.71 -7.14
C VAL A 20 23.17 5.92 -8.55
N LYS A 21 24.02 6.11 -9.56
CA LYS A 21 23.58 6.29 -10.96
C LYS A 21 22.82 5.10 -11.52
N ILE A 22 23.14 3.88 -11.08
CA ILE A 22 22.42 2.66 -11.50
C ILE A 22 21.04 2.64 -10.86
N VAL A 23 20.97 2.88 -9.55
CA VAL A 23 19.70 2.93 -8.80
C VAL A 23 18.80 4.01 -9.37
N GLU A 24 19.30 5.23 -9.61
CA GLU A 24 18.51 6.32 -10.23
C GLU A 24 17.89 5.92 -11.59
N LYS A 25 18.61 5.16 -12.41
CA LYS A 25 18.11 4.66 -13.70
C LYS A 25 17.01 3.61 -13.52
N ILE A 26 17.19 2.67 -12.60
CA ILE A 26 16.18 1.64 -12.29
C ILE A 26 14.89 2.31 -11.82
N LEU A 27 15.03 3.23 -10.86
CA LEU A 27 13.94 3.98 -10.27
C LEU A 27 13.21 4.87 -11.29
N SER A 28 13.94 5.55 -12.18
CA SER A 28 13.33 6.33 -13.27
C SER A 28 12.60 5.47 -14.29
N LYS A 29 13.12 4.26 -14.59
CA LYS A 29 12.43 3.29 -15.45
C LYS A 29 11.12 2.82 -14.81
N ASN A 30 11.13 2.57 -13.50
CA ASN A 30 9.91 2.22 -12.77
C ASN A 30 8.90 3.37 -12.82
N ASP A 31 9.32 4.63 -12.64
CA ASP A 31 8.41 5.80 -12.70
C ASP A 31 7.71 5.93 -14.06
N ILE A 32 8.43 5.65 -15.17
CA ILE A 32 7.83 5.61 -16.51
C ILE A 32 6.77 4.50 -16.57
N LYS A 33 7.11 3.29 -16.11
CA LYS A 33 6.18 2.15 -16.14
C LYS A 33 4.96 2.39 -15.23
N ALA A 34 5.14 3.06 -14.09
CA ALA A 34 4.06 3.42 -13.19
C ALA A 34 3.08 4.41 -13.84
N ALA A 35 3.58 5.37 -14.63
CA ALA A 35 2.74 6.28 -15.40
C ALA A 35 1.93 5.54 -16.48
N GLU A 36 2.56 4.62 -17.23
CA GLU A 36 1.87 3.76 -18.19
C GLU A 36 0.76 2.93 -17.52
N MET A 37 1.07 2.30 -16.38
CA MET A 37 0.08 1.53 -15.62
C MET A 37 -1.06 2.42 -15.12
N LYS A 38 -0.77 3.64 -14.68
CA LYS A 38 -1.80 4.61 -14.27
C LYS A 38 -2.76 4.95 -15.40
N GLU A 39 -2.27 5.13 -16.62
CA GLU A 39 -3.13 5.33 -17.79
C GLU A 39 -4.07 4.14 -18.01
N ARG A 40 -3.54 2.92 -17.89
CA ARG A 40 -4.34 1.68 -17.99
C ARG A 40 -5.40 1.58 -16.89
N TYR A 41 -5.06 1.94 -15.65
CA TYR A 41 -6.02 1.95 -14.54
C TYR A 41 -7.19 2.89 -14.81
N LEU A 42 -6.90 4.10 -15.31
CA LEU A 42 -7.90 5.10 -15.65
C LEU A 42 -8.78 4.65 -16.82
N GLN A 43 -8.20 3.98 -17.83
CA GLN A 43 -8.94 3.42 -18.97
C GLN A 43 -9.96 2.36 -18.53
N GLU A 44 -9.62 1.54 -17.53
CA GLU A 44 -10.54 0.54 -16.95
C GLU A 44 -11.48 1.13 -15.87
N GLY A 45 -11.40 2.44 -15.58
CA GLY A 45 -12.25 3.09 -14.56
C GLY A 45 -11.92 2.72 -13.11
N LEU A 46 -10.72 2.19 -12.87
CA LEU A 46 -10.31 1.67 -11.56
C LEU A 46 -9.73 2.75 -10.66
N TYR A 47 -10.12 2.73 -9.38
CA TYR A 47 -9.45 3.50 -8.34
C TYR A 47 -8.44 2.61 -7.61
N VAL A 48 -7.15 2.89 -7.79
CA VAL A 48 -6.08 1.96 -7.38
C VAL A 48 -5.52 2.32 -6.02
N LEU A 49 -5.47 1.34 -5.12
CA LEU A 49 -4.94 1.48 -3.76
C LEU A 49 -3.69 0.61 -3.60
N ASN A 50 -2.62 1.14 -3.01
CA ASN A 50 -1.41 0.39 -2.67
C ASN A 50 -1.28 0.30 -1.15
N PHE A 51 -1.41 -0.91 -0.59
CA PHE A 51 -1.33 -1.17 0.84
C PHE A 51 0.06 -1.67 1.23
N MET A 52 0.74 -0.92 2.09
CA MET A 52 2.10 -1.20 2.55
C MET A 52 2.12 -1.35 4.07
N SER A 53 2.96 -2.24 4.59
CA SER A 53 3.08 -2.47 6.04
C SER A 53 4.28 -3.35 6.36
N SER A 54 4.57 -3.57 7.63
CA SER A 54 5.39 -4.71 8.06
C SER A 54 4.70 -6.06 7.75
N PRO A 55 5.43 -7.19 7.77
CA PRO A 55 4.81 -8.50 7.79
C PRO A 55 3.84 -8.66 8.96
N GLY A 56 2.65 -9.19 8.70
CA GLY A 56 1.67 -9.47 9.75
C GLY A 56 0.93 -8.26 10.34
N SER A 57 1.06 -7.05 9.77
CA SER A 57 0.28 -5.88 10.22
C SER A 57 -1.22 -6.00 9.93
N GLY A 58 -1.65 -6.99 9.15
CA GLY A 58 -3.08 -7.33 8.97
C GLY A 58 -3.71 -6.89 7.65
N LYS A 59 -2.92 -6.62 6.59
CA LYS A 59 -3.41 -6.23 5.26
C LYS A 59 -4.45 -7.21 4.71
N THR A 60 -4.09 -8.49 4.59
CA THR A 60 -5.01 -9.51 4.06
C THR A 60 -6.28 -9.65 4.90
N THR A 61 -6.18 -9.57 6.23
CA THR A 61 -7.37 -9.62 7.11
C THR A 61 -8.26 -8.39 6.96
N MET A 62 -7.68 -7.22 6.72
CA MET A 62 -8.46 -6.03 6.39
C MET A 62 -9.21 -6.24 5.06
N LEU A 63 -8.55 -6.78 4.03
CA LEU A 63 -9.18 -7.08 2.73
C LEU A 63 -10.28 -8.14 2.83
N GLU A 64 -10.05 -9.22 3.58
CA GLU A 64 -11.06 -10.25 3.85
C GLU A 64 -12.33 -9.66 4.46
N ASN A 65 -12.19 -8.71 5.40
CA ASN A 65 -13.34 -8.04 6.01
C ASN A 65 -13.97 -6.99 5.09
N LEU A 66 -13.17 -6.28 4.28
CA LEU A 66 -13.71 -5.34 3.29
C LEU A 66 -14.58 -6.04 2.23
N ALA A 67 -14.29 -7.31 1.92
CA ALA A 67 -15.09 -8.13 1.00
C ALA A 67 -16.52 -8.42 1.48
N ASP A 68 -16.81 -8.22 2.77
CA ASP A 68 -18.16 -8.40 3.30
C ASP A 68 -19.09 -7.22 2.96
N PHE A 69 -18.55 -6.05 2.61
CA PHE A 69 -19.31 -4.89 2.17
C PHE A 69 -19.66 -4.98 0.68
N LYS A 70 -20.95 -5.20 0.37
CA LYS A 70 -21.41 -5.39 -1.03
C LYS A 70 -21.34 -4.15 -1.90
N ASP A 71 -21.28 -2.98 -1.29
CA ASP A 71 -21.06 -1.68 -1.96
C ASP A 71 -19.58 -1.38 -2.22
N PHE A 72 -18.66 -2.22 -1.74
CA PHE A 72 -17.22 -2.08 -1.96
C PHE A 72 -16.71 -3.17 -2.91
N LYS A 73 -16.71 -2.88 -4.22
CA LYS A 73 -16.34 -3.83 -5.27
C LYS A 73 -14.87 -3.70 -5.62
N PHE A 74 -14.09 -4.75 -5.39
CA PHE A 74 -12.67 -4.73 -5.67
C PHE A 74 -12.12 -6.08 -6.12
N CYS A 75 -10.99 -6.01 -6.81
CA CYS A 75 -10.10 -7.13 -7.08
C CYS A 75 -8.72 -6.83 -6.52
N VAL A 76 -7.89 -7.86 -6.37
CA VAL A 76 -6.61 -7.77 -5.66
C VAL A 76 -5.45 -8.28 -6.48
N VAL A 77 -4.34 -7.53 -6.44
CA VAL A 77 -3.01 -8.01 -6.79
C VAL A 77 -2.23 -8.20 -5.50
N GLU A 78 -1.86 -9.43 -5.21
CA GLU A 78 -1.11 -9.82 -4.02
C GLU A 78 0.38 -9.90 -4.34
N GLY A 79 1.23 -9.23 -3.55
CA GLY A 79 2.69 -9.27 -3.68
C GLY A 79 3.33 -9.93 -2.48
N ASP A 80 4.00 -11.06 -2.70
CA ASP A 80 4.66 -11.78 -1.62
C ASP A 80 5.88 -12.55 -2.15
N LEU A 81 6.85 -12.85 -1.26
CA LEU A 81 8.08 -13.52 -1.67
C LEU A 81 7.79 -14.91 -2.24
N GLN A 82 6.91 -15.65 -1.58
CA GLN A 82 6.56 -17.04 -1.87
C GLN A 82 5.13 -17.35 -1.43
N THR A 83 4.58 -18.43 -2.00
CA THR A 83 3.25 -19.00 -1.71
C THR A 83 2.07 -18.18 -2.24
N ASN A 84 0.89 -18.81 -2.29
CA ASN A 84 -0.38 -18.19 -2.70
C ASN A 84 -1.31 -17.99 -1.50
N ARG A 85 -0.80 -17.99 -0.25
CA ARG A 85 -1.63 -18.09 0.96
C ARG A 85 -2.64 -16.96 1.07
N ASP A 86 -2.22 -15.73 0.81
CA ASP A 86 -3.09 -14.56 0.95
C ASP A 86 -4.07 -14.45 -0.22
N ALA A 87 -3.63 -14.72 -1.45
CA ALA A 87 -4.52 -14.82 -2.59
C ALA A 87 -5.57 -15.94 -2.45
N ASP A 88 -5.21 -17.11 -1.90
CA ASP A 88 -6.14 -18.22 -1.62
C ASP A 88 -7.17 -17.86 -0.56
N ARG A 89 -6.75 -17.13 0.48
CA ARG A 89 -7.63 -16.62 1.53
C ARG A 89 -8.68 -15.66 0.96
N LEU A 90 -8.26 -14.74 0.11
CA LEU A 90 -9.15 -13.80 -0.56
C LEU A 90 -10.11 -14.48 -1.54
N ARG A 91 -9.62 -15.43 -2.35
CA ARG A 91 -10.48 -16.22 -3.25
C ARG A 91 -11.55 -17.01 -2.50
N LYS A 92 -11.23 -17.56 -1.32
CA LYS A 92 -12.23 -18.23 -0.45
C LYS A 92 -13.33 -17.29 0.04
N LYS A 93 -13.08 -15.98 0.09
CA LYS A 93 -14.06 -14.93 0.40
C LYS A 93 -14.78 -14.39 -0.85
N GLY A 94 -14.51 -14.95 -2.03
CA GLY A 94 -15.13 -14.54 -3.30
C GLY A 94 -14.46 -13.33 -3.96
N VAL A 95 -13.26 -12.93 -3.51
CA VAL A 95 -12.48 -11.85 -4.12
C VAL A 95 -11.63 -12.40 -5.26
N SER A 96 -11.70 -11.79 -6.44
CA SER A 96 -10.76 -12.08 -7.53
C SER A 96 -9.38 -11.55 -7.15
N ALA A 97 -8.44 -12.46 -6.90
CA ALA A 97 -7.10 -12.12 -6.45
C ALA A 97 -6.04 -12.92 -7.24
N HIS A 98 -4.98 -12.23 -7.69
CA HIS A 98 -3.82 -12.84 -8.36
C HIS A 98 -2.54 -12.57 -7.59
N GLN A 99 -1.73 -13.61 -7.42
CA GLN A 99 -0.45 -13.55 -6.72
C GLN A 99 0.68 -13.19 -7.69
N ILE A 100 1.52 -12.26 -7.29
CA ILE A 100 2.85 -12.03 -7.81
C ILE A 100 3.83 -12.65 -6.83
N THR A 101 4.55 -13.68 -7.27
CA THR A 101 5.66 -14.25 -6.51
C THR A 101 6.91 -13.42 -6.82
N THR A 102 7.35 -12.59 -5.89
CA THR A 102 8.48 -11.67 -6.11
C THR A 102 9.85 -12.38 -6.03
N GLY A 103 9.86 -13.66 -5.62
CA GLY A 103 11.07 -14.45 -5.45
C GLY A 103 11.86 -13.97 -4.25
N GLU A 104 12.89 -13.17 -4.49
CA GLU A 104 13.73 -12.55 -3.45
C GLU A 104 13.48 -11.04 -3.32
N ALA A 105 12.69 -10.44 -4.20
CA ALA A 105 12.46 -9.00 -4.16
C ALA A 105 11.57 -8.59 -2.97
N CYS A 106 12.05 -7.59 -2.23
CA CYS A 106 11.42 -7.06 -1.01
C CYS A 106 10.27 -6.06 -1.25
N HIS A 107 9.86 -5.86 -2.51
CA HIS A 107 8.86 -4.88 -2.94
C HIS A 107 8.27 -5.30 -4.30
N LEU A 108 7.14 -4.69 -4.66
CA LEU A 108 6.60 -4.73 -6.02
C LEU A 108 7.14 -3.57 -6.86
N GLU A 109 7.35 -3.84 -8.15
CA GLU A 109 7.62 -2.85 -9.19
C GLU A 109 6.41 -2.72 -10.12
N ALA A 110 6.24 -1.57 -10.77
CA ALA A 110 5.12 -1.34 -11.70
C ALA A 110 5.08 -2.35 -12.86
N SER A 111 6.25 -2.83 -13.29
CA SER A 111 6.38 -3.88 -14.31
C SER A 111 5.79 -5.23 -13.88
N MET A 112 5.84 -5.54 -12.58
CA MET A 112 5.30 -6.78 -12.03
C MET A 112 3.76 -6.76 -12.02
N ILE A 113 3.17 -5.57 -11.82
CA ILE A 113 1.71 -5.39 -11.75
C ILE A 113 1.05 -5.68 -13.10
N GLU A 114 1.74 -5.38 -14.21
CA GLU A 114 1.22 -5.55 -15.57
C GLU A 114 0.69 -6.97 -15.84
N GLY A 115 1.47 -8.01 -15.50
CA GLY A 115 1.06 -9.38 -15.74
C GLY A 115 -0.19 -9.79 -14.93
N ALA A 116 -0.25 -9.39 -13.65
CA ALA A 116 -1.41 -9.68 -12.81
C ALA A 116 -2.65 -8.88 -13.25
N PHE A 117 -2.44 -7.64 -13.70
CA PHE A 117 -3.49 -6.80 -14.27
C PHE A 117 -4.10 -7.43 -15.54
N ASP A 118 -3.26 -7.94 -16.44
CA ASP A 118 -3.72 -8.60 -17.67
C ASP A 118 -4.54 -9.86 -17.39
N LEU A 119 -4.14 -10.66 -16.38
CA LEU A 119 -4.90 -11.82 -15.93
C LEU A 119 -6.26 -11.42 -15.38
N LEU A 120 -6.30 -10.47 -14.43
CA LEU A 120 -7.55 -9.95 -13.87
C LEU A 120 -8.48 -9.37 -14.95
N LYS A 121 -7.92 -8.71 -15.98
CA LYS A 121 -8.67 -8.21 -17.13
C LYS A 121 -9.28 -9.35 -17.92
N SER A 122 -8.48 -10.35 -18.29
CA SER A 122 -8.93 -11.49 -19.08
C SER A 122 -10.03 -12.32 -18.39
N GLU A 123 -10.05 -12.32 -17.06
CA GLU A 123 -11.07 -13.00 -16.25
C GLU A 123 -12.33 -12.15 -16.02
N GLY A 124 -12.37 -10.93 -16.56
CA GLY A 124 -13.47 -9.98 -16.37
C GLY A 124 -13.61 -9.48 -14.93
N ALA A 125 -12.55 -9.56 -14.13
CA ALA A 125 -12.54 -9.09 -12.74
C ALA A 125 -12.50 -7.56 -12.68
N LEU A 126 -11.77 -6.92 -13.59
CA LEU A 126 -11.65 -5.45 -13.64
C LEU A 126 -13.01 -4.79 -13.94
N GLU A 127 -13.77 -5.34 -14.90
CA GLU A 127 -15.11 -4.83 -15.29
C GLU A 127 -16.13 -4.85 -14.14
N LYS A 128 -15.94 -5.74 -13.15
CA LYS A 128 -16.81 -5.90 -11.99
C LYS A 128 -16.33 -5.12 -10.77
N SER A 129 -15.20 -4.43 -10.87
CA SER A 129 -14.52 -3.80 -9.75
C SER A 129 -14.50 -2.28 -9.90
N ASP A 130 -14.75 -1.59 -8.79
CA ASP A 130 -14.54 -0.15 -8.68
C ASP A 130 -13.10 0.17 -8.24
N PHE A 131 -12.48 -0.76 -7.52
CA PHE A 131 -11.14 -0.63 -6.96
C PHE A 131 -10.24 -1.78 -7.42
N LEU A 132 -8.98 -1.45 -7.70
CA LEU A 132 -7.91 -2.43 -7.75
C LEU A 132 -7.04 -2.21 -6.52
N ILE A 133 -6.93 -3.21 -5.66
CA ILE A 133 -6.10 -3.13 -4.46
C ILE A 133 -4.83 -3.92 -4.67
N ILE A 134 -3.69 -3.27 -4.48
CA ILE A 134 -2.39 -3.89 -4.48
C ILE A 134 -1.99 -4.10 -3.02
N GLU A 135 -1.99 -5.35 -2.57
CA GLU A 135 -1.39 -5.72 -1.29
C GLU A 135 0.11 -5.92 -1.51
N ASN A 136 0.92 -4.97 -1.04
CA ASN A 136 2.37 -4.99 -1.26
C ASN A 136 3.08 -5.95 -0.30
N VAL A 137 4.32 -6.29 -0.63
CA VAL A 137 5.19 -7.11 0.22
C VAL A 137 5.29 -6.50 1.62
N GLY A 138 5.27 -7.33 2.65
CA GLY A 138 5.47 -6.90 4.04
C GLY A 138 6.87 -6.30 4.27
N ASN A 139 7.03 -5.00 4.05
CA ASN A 139 8.26 -4.26 4.27
C ASN A 139 7.99 -2.75 4.43
N LEU A 140 8.52 -2.12 5.49
CA LEU A 140 8.39 -0.67 5.76
C LEU A 140 9.52 0.19 5.16
N VAL A 141 10.36 -0.38 4.28
CA VAL A 141 11.52 0.30 3.68
C VAL A 141 11.41 0.28 2.17
N CYS A 142 11.61 -0.89 1.54
CA CYS A 142 11.75 -1.00 0.09
C CYS A 142 10.57 -0.40 -0.70
N PRO A 143 9.29 -0.70 -0.36
CA PRO A 143 8.16 -0.27 -1.19
C PRO A 143 7.98 1.25 -1.28
N SER A 144 8.50 2.00 -0.30
CA SER A 144 8.41 3.47 -0.27
C SER A 144 9.18 4.17 -1.40
N SER A 145 10.01 3.44 -2.15
CA SER A 145 10.80 3.97 -3.26
C SER A 145 10.28 3.54 -4.63
N TYR A 146 9.15 2.83 -4.74
CA TYR A 146 8.65 2.31 -6.01
C TYR A 146 7.21 2.73 -6.24
N ASN A 147 7.02 3.66 -7.16
CA ASN A 147 5.68 4.06 -7.60
C ASN A 147 5.01 2.91 -8.37
N LEU A 148 3.74 2.64 -8.07
CA LEU A 148 2.92 1.62 -8.76
C LEU A 148 1.79 2.23 -9.60
N GLY A 149 1.73 3.56 -9.69
CA GLY A 149 0.66 4.30 -10.37
C GLY A 149 -0.62 4.42 -9.56
N ALA A 150 -0.58 4.08 -8.27
CA ALA A 150 -1.74 4.08 -7.38
C ALA A 150 -2.31 5.48 -7.16
N ALA A 151 -3.63 5.56 -6.97
CA ALA A 151 -4.32 6.78 -6.58
C ALA A 151 -4.08 7.11 -5.10
N MET A 152 -3.98 6.09 -4.25
CA MET A 152 -3.61 6.23 -2.84
C MET A 152 -2.63 5.16 -2.40
N ASN A 153 -1.72 5.56 -1.52
CA ASN A 153 -0.75 4.72 -0.83
C ASN A 153 -1.09 4.71 0.65
N ILE A 154 -1.42 3.55 1.19
CA ILE A 154 -1.94 3.43 2.55
C ILE A 154 -1.00 2.56 3.35
N VAL A 155 -0.57 3.08 4.51
CA VAL A 155 0.39 2.40 5.37
C VAL A 155 -0.32 1.86 6.61
N LEU A 156 -0.21 0.56 6.86
CA LEU A 156 -0.66 -0.05 8.11
C LEU A 156 0.50 -0.10 9.09
N LEU A 157 0.25 0.36 10.32
CA LEU A 157 1.10 0.19 11.49
C LEU A 157 0.30 -0.57 12.54
N SER A 158 0.64 -1.82 12.82
CA SER A 158 -0.09 -2.57 13.85
C SER A 158 0.38 -2.21 15.24
N VAL A 159 -0.56 -2.19 16.19
CA VAL A 159 -0.26 -1.92 17.61
C VAL A 159 0.91 -2.76 18.16
N PRO A 160 0.99 -4.09 17.92
CA PRO A 160 2.11 -4.90 18.41
C PRO A 160 3.49 -4.53 17.88
N GLU A 161 3.58 -3.74 16.80
CA GLU A 161 4.88 -3.27 16.28
C GLU A 161 5.48 -2.18 17.18
N GLY A 162 4.66 -1.42 17.91
CA GLY A 162 5.08 -0.31 18.78
C GLY A 162 4.82 1.07 18.18
N ASP A 163 4.61 2.05 19.06
CA ASP A 163 4.18 3.42 18.71
C ASP A 163 5.32 4.33 18.21
N ASP A 164 6.55 3.83 18.19
CA ASP A 164 7.77 4.54 17.79
C ASP A 164 8.14 4.38 16.30
N LYS A 165 7.33 3.64 15.54
CA LYS A 165 7.69 3.21 14.18
C LYS A 165 7.63 4.32 13.14
N VAL A 166 6.82 5.36 13.36
CA VAL A 166 6.65 6.46 12.41
C VAL A 166 8.00 7.12 12.10
N LEU A 167 8.72 7.56 13.13
CA LEU A 167 10.04 8.20 12.96
C LEU A 167 11.17 7.22 12.67
N LYS A 168 10.97 5.91 12.89
CA LYS A 168 11.94 4.87 12.50
C LYS A 168 11.89 4.56 10.99
N TYR A 169 10.74 4.76 10.35
CA TYR A 169 10.54 4.49 8.92
C TYR A 169 9.95 5.72 8.19
N PRO A 170 10.57 6.91 8.32
CA PRO A 170 9.94 8.17 7.91
C PRO A 170 9.61 8.21 6.42
N THR A 171 10.45 7.63 5.56
CA THR A 171 10.21 7.56 4.10
C THR A 171 8.89 6.86 3.76
N MET A 172 8.56 5.78 4.48
CA MET A 172 7.29 5.07 4.29
C MET A 172 6.10 5.91 4.74
N PHE A 173 6.19 6.56 5.89
CA PHE A 173 5.07 7.37 6.40
C PHE A 173 4.90 8.69 5.63
N MET A 174 5.95 9.22 4.98
CA MET A 174 5.86 10.37 4.07
C MET A 174 5.19 10.02 2.73
N CYS A 175 5.24 8.77 2.27
CA CYS A 175 4.50 8.37 1.07
C CYS A 175 3.02 8.04 1.34
N ALA A 176 2.63 7.84 2.60
CA ALA A 176 1.27 7.49 2.99
C ALA A 176 0.26 8.62 2.73
N ASP A 177 -0.80 8.36 1.97
CA ASP A 177 -1.97 9.24 1.81
C ASP A 177 -3.01 9.00 2.92
N ALA A 178 -2.91 7.87 3.63
CA ALA A 178 -3.55 7.62 4.92
C ALA A 178 -2.74 6.58 5.72
N VAL A 179 -2.83 6.66 7.05
CA VAL A 179 -2.21 5.70 7.97
C VAL A 179 -3.30 4.95 8.73
N VAL A 180 -3.20 3.63 8.78
CA VAL A 180 -4.10 2.77 9.56
C VAL A 180 -3.33 2.17 10.72
N ILE A 181 -3.69 2.54 11.94
CA ILE A 181 -3.24 1.86 13.15
C ILE A 181 -4.10 0.62 13.32
N SER A 182 -3.58 -0.53 12.89
CA SER A 182 -4.31 -1.79 12.87
C SER A 182 -4.16 -2.57 14.19
N LYS A 183 -5.06 -3.53 14.42
CA LYS A 183 -5.17 -4.28 15.69
C LYS A 183 -5.39 -3.35 16.89
N ALA A 184 -6.21 -2.32 16.70
CA ALA A 184 -6.49 -1.30 17.72
C ALA A 184 -7.09 -1.89 19.02
N ASP A 185 -7.65 -3.10 18.98
CA ASP A 185 -8.08 -3.84 20.17
C ASP A 185 -6.91 -4.24 21.10
N MET A 186 -5.66 -4.12 20.64
CA MET A 186 -4.46 -4.46 21.41
C MET A 186 -3.82 -3.24 22.10
N ILE A 187 -4.41 -2.04 22.01
CA ILE A 187 -3.79 -0.79 22.52
C ILE A 187 -3.41 -0.91 24.00
N GLU A 188 -4.35 -1.38 24.83
CA GLU A 188 -4.16 -1.48 26.28
C GLU A 188 -3.05 -2.46 26.64
N VAL A 189 -3.05 -3.67 26.05
CA VAL A 189 -2.09 -4.71 26.40
C VAL A 189 -0.65 -4.40 25.98
N PHE A 190 -0.46 -3.50 25.00
CA PHE A 190 0.85 -3.02 24.57
C PHE A 190 1.23 -1.64 25.16
N ASN A 191 0.33 -1.00 25.93
CA ASN A 191 0.48 0.40 26.36
C ASN A 191 0.78 1.34 25.18
N PHE A 192 0.18 1.08 24.01
CA PHE A 192 0.47 1.79 22.78
C PHE A 192 -0.10 3.21 22.81
N ARG A 193 0.73 4.22 22.56
CA ARG A 193 0.29 5.62 22.59
C ARG A 193 -0.06 6.09 21.20
N VAL A 194 -1.35 6.10 20.89
CA VAL A 194 -1.89 6.69 19.66
C VAL A 194 -1.46 8.16 19.50
N SER A 195 -1.30 8.89 20.61
CA SER A 195 -0.78 10.27 20.61
C SER A 195 0.63 10.37 20.01
N GLN A 196 1.52 9.41 20.29
CA GLN A 196 2.88 9.39 19.74
C GLN A 196 2.85 9.31 18.21
N VAL A 197 2.08 8.36 17.66
CA VAL A 197 1.90 8.23 16.21
C VAL A 197 1.33 9.51 15.60
N LYS A 198 0.35 10.14 16.26
CA LYS A 198 -0.24 11.40 15.80
C LYS A 198 0.77 12.54 15.79
N GLU A 199 1.51 12.72 16.88
CA GLU A 199 2.55 13.76 17.00
C GLU A 199 3.66 13.59 15.97
N ASP A 200 4.06 12.36 15.67
CA ASP A 200 5.10 12.08 14.69
C ASP A 200 4.60 12.25 13.25
N MET A 201 3.36 11.85 12.96
CA MET A 201 2.72 12.16 11.68
C MET A 201 2.51 13.66 11.48
N GLN A 202 2.23 14.43 12.53
CA GLN A 202 2.14 15.89 12.42
C GLN A 202 3.48 16.54 12.02
N LYS A 203 4.61 15.92 12.37
CA LYS A 203 5.94 16.39 11.96
C LYS A 203 6.29 15.97 10.52
N LEU A 204 5.89 14.76 10.12
CA LEU A 204 6.26 14.20 8.82
C LEU A 204 5.28 14.55 7.69
N LYS A 205 3.98 14.38 7.92
CA LYS A 205 2.91 14.50 6.93
C LYS A 205 1.56 14.80 7.59
N PRO A 206 1.35 16.05 8.06
CA PRO A 206 0.20 16.42 8.89
C PRO A 206 -1.16 16.28 8.20
N GLU A 207 -1.18 16.27 6.86
CA GLU A 207 -2.37 16.10 6.03
C GLU A 207 -2.87 14.64 5.93
N ALA A 208 -2.02 13.66 6.26
CA ALA A 208 -2.39 12.25 6.16
C ALA A 208 -3.33 11.86 7.33
N PRO A 209 -4.59 11.46 7.07
CA PRO A 209 -5.50 11.02 8.11
C PRO A 209 -5.01 9.71 8.75
N ILE A 210 -5.32 9.56 10.04
CA ILE A 210 -5.01 8.36 10.83
C ILE A 210 -6.31 7.66 11.22
N PHE A 211 -6.39 6.36 10.94
CA PHE A 211 -7.53 5.51 11.30
C PHE A 211 -7.13 4.51 12.38
N LEU A 212 -7.95 4.37 13.42
CA LEU A 212 -7.87 3.25 14.35
C LEU A 212 -8.72 2.12 13.79
N MET A 213 -8.14 0.93 13.62
CA MET A 213 -8.85 -0.21 13.05
C MET A 213 -8.62 -1.49 13.84
N SER A 214 -9.70 -2.21 14.11
CA SER A 214 -9.66 -3.58 14.62
C SER A 214 -10.55 -4.48 13.77
N SER A 215 -10.09 -5.69 13.48
CA SER A 215 -10.95 -6.73 12.86
C SER A 215 -12.09 -7.17 13.78
N LYS A 216 -12.07 -6.80 15.07
CA LYS A 216 -13.14 -7.02 16.04
C LYS A 216 -14.11 -5.85 16.14
N ASP A 217 -13.86 -4.76 15.41
CA ASP A 217 -14.71 -3.58 15.36
C ASP A 217 -15.20 -3.35 13.91
N PRO A 218 -16.40 -3.86 13.56
CA PRO A 218 -16.99 -3.66 12.25
C PRO A 218 -17.18 -2.18 11.87
N LYS A 219 -17.37 -1.30 12.86
CA LYS A 219 -17.57 0.13 12.62
C LYS A 219 -16.30 0.78 12.07
N SER A 220 -15.14 0.40 12.61
CA SER A 220 -13.84 0.89 12.12
C SER A 220 -13.58 0.51 10.66
N LEU A 221 -13.98 -0.70 10.25
CA LEU A 221 -13.89 -1.17 8.87
C LEU A 221 -14.87 -0.42 7.96
N GLU A 222 -16.10 -0.21 8.43
CA GLU A 222 -17.11 0.56 7.69
C GLU A 222 -16.67 2.01 7.46
N ASP A 223 -16.11 2.67 8.49
CA ASP A 223 -15.60 4.05 8.39
C ASP A 223 -14.46 4.16 7.38
N PHE A 224 -13.52 3.22 7.42
CA PHE A 224 -12.42 3.19 6.46
C PHE A 224 -12.94 2.90 5.04
N LYS A 225 -13.86 1.96 4.86
CA LYS A 225 -14.52 1.69 3.57
C LYS A 225 -15.21 2.94 3.02
N ASN A 226 -15.96 3.67 3.85
CA ASN A 226 -16.64 4.89 3.45
C ASN A 226 -15.66 6.00 3.05
N PHE A 227 -14.53 6.11 3.76
CA PHE A 227 -13.44 7.00 3.36
C PHE A 227 -12.87 6.66 1.97
N LEU A 228 -12.65 5.38 1.67
CA LEU A 228 -12.18 4.96 0.35
C LEU A 228 -13.20 5.26 -0.76
N LEU A 229 -14.50 5.04 -0.49
CA LEU A 229 -15.58 5.40 -1.43
C LEU A 229 -15.63 6.91 -1.70
N GLU A 230 -15.48 7.74 -0.68
CA GLU A 230 -15.38 9.20 -0.84
C GLU A 230 -14.16 9.57 -1.69
N LYS A 231 -12.98 9.02 -1.38
CA LYS A 231 -11.74 9.35 -2.11
C LYS A 231 -11.81 8.97 -3.59
N LYS A 232 -12.47 7.84 -3.92
CA LYS A 232 -12.81 7.50 -5.30
C LYS A 232 -13.77 8.52 -5.93
N ARG A 233 -14.82 8.94 -5.21
CA ARG A 233 -15.79 9.93 -5.71
C ARG A 233 -15.15 11.30 -5.97
N GLU A 234 -14.27 11.73 -5.09
CA GLU A 234 -13.44 12.94 -5.27
C GLU A 234 -12.38 12.77 -6.37
N ASN A 235 -12.15 11.54 -6.82
CA ASN A 235 -11.04 11.14 -7.67
C ASN A 235 -9.70 11.68 -7.14
N TYR A 236 -9.46 11.53 -5.84
CA TYR A 236 -8.18 11.90 -5.25
C TYR A 236 -7.07 11.08 -5.92
N GLN A 237 -6.02 11.76 -6.38
CA GLN A 237 -4.87 11.12 -7.01
C GLN A 237 -3.62 11.66 -6.32
N SER A 238 -2.93 10.80 -5.56
CA SER A 238 -1.69 11.17 -4.90
C SER A 238 -0.68 11.70 -5.92
N THR A 239 -0.03 12.80 -5.56
CA THR A 239 1.05 13.43 -6.32
C THR A 239 2.41 13.11 -5.71
N HIS A 240 2.47 12.18 -4.74
CA HIS A 240 3.71 11.79 -4.09
C HIS A 240 4.75 11.31 -5.12
N SER A 241 5.96 11.84 -5.02
CA SER A 241 7.11 11.35 -5.78
C SER A 241 7.92 10.40 -4.92
N PHE A 242 7.78 9.11 -5.24
CA PHE A 242 8.61 8.01 -4.76
C PHE A 242 10.09 8.20 -5.12
#